data_AF-A0A840YXP2-F1
#
_entry.id   AF-A0A840YXP2-F1
#
_cell.length_a   1.000
_cell.length_b   1.000
_cell.length_c   1.000
_cell.angle_alpha   90.00
_cell.angle_beta   90.00
_cell.angle_gamma   90.00
#
_symmetry.space_group_name_H-M   'P 1'
#
loop_
_entity.id
_entity.type
_entity.pdbx_description
1 polymer ?
#
loop_
_entity_poly.entity_id
_entity_poly.type
_entity_poly.pdbx_seq_one_letter_code
_entity_poly.pdbx_strand_id
1 'polypeptide(L)' 'MTTATQNPTANKRPEFAVKVRKGSGEKARFEQIGVVWTRDNGSMFCRLVGSQVVTDGFYIFPINREAGQ' A
#
# COMPACT_ATOMS: atom_id res chain seq x y z
N MET A 1 13.96 31.30 17.91
CA MET A 1 13.56 30.41 16.80
C MET A 1 13.51 29.00 17.36
N THR A 2 12.33 28.52 17.72
CA THR A 2 12.13 27.16 18.25
C THR A 2 11.83 26.22 17.09
N THR A 3 12.83 25.46 16.67
CA THR A 3 12.67 24.33 15.75
C THR A 3 11.88 23.25 16.49
N ALA A 4 10.59 23.13 16.15
CA ALA A 4 9.78 22.01 16.62
C ALA A 4 10.34 20.72 16.01
N THR A 5 10.90 19.85 16.84
CA THR A 5 11.25 18.49 16.48
C THR A 5 9.96 17.77 16.06
N GLN A 6 9.79 17.53 14.76
CA GLN A 6 8.71 16.70 14.23
C GLN A 6 8.84 15.30 14.83
N ASN A 7 7.89 14.93 15.70
CA ASN A 7 7.72 13.54 16.12
C ASN A 7 7.45 12.68 14.89
N PRO A 8 8.29 11.67 14.56
CA PRO A 8 8.12 10.88 13.35
C PRO A 8 6.92 9.92 13.41
N THR A 9 6.13 9.93 14.48
CA THR A 9 5.03 8.97 14.75
C THR A 9 3.66 9.40 14.20
N ALA A 10 3.57 10.47 13.42
CA ALA A 10 2.33 10.83 12.73
C ALA A 10 1.98 9.78 11.67
N ASN A 11 1.09 8.86 12.05
CA ASN A 11 0.31 7.95 11.20
C ASN A 11 1.07 7.23 10.04
N LYS A 12 2.15 6.51 10.36
CA LYS A 12 2.94 5.69 9.40
C LYS A 12 2.22 4.45 8.84
N ARG A 13 0.90 4.31 8.98
CA ARG A 13 0.20 3.09 8.55
C ARG A 13 -0.16 3.20 7.06
N PRO A 14 0.10 2.17 6.23
CA PRO A 14 -0.17 2.23 4.79
C PRO A 14 -1.65 2.36 4.46
N GLU A 15 -2.01 3.28 3.58
CA GLU A 15 -3.40 3.56 3.20
C GLU A 15 -3.96 2.57 2.18
N PHE A 16 -3.09 1.97 1.35
CA PHE A 16 -3.50 1.03 0.31
C PHE A 16 -2.72 -0.28 0.36
N ALA A 17 -3.38 -1.36 -0.06
CA ALA A 17 -2.77 -2.65 -0.33
C ALA A 17 -2.45 -2.76 -1.82
N VAL A 18 -1.22 -3.16 -2.14
CA VAL A 18 -0.81 -3.48 -3.51
C VAL A 18 -1.16 -4.93 -3.79
N LYS A 19 -1.95 -5.19 -4.83
CA LYS A 19 -2.39 -6.54 -5.19
C LYS A 19 -2.12 -6.85 -6.66
N VAL A 20 -1.82 -8.11 -6.95
CA VAL A 20 -1.73 -8.64 -8.32
C VAL A 20 -2.87 -9.60 -8.59
N ARG A 21 -3.39 -9.57 -9.82
CA ARG A 21 -4.38 -10.54 -10.27
C ARG A 21 -3.66 -11.84 -10.62
N LYS A 22 -4.07 -12.94 -10.00
CA LYS A 22 -3.58 -14.29 -10.28
C LYS A 22 -4.69 -15.12 -10.89
N GLY A 23 -4.36 -15.88 -11.93
CA GLY A 23 -5.29 -16.73 -12.67
C GLY A 23 -6.11 -15.98 -13.73
N SER A 24 -6.99 -16.72 -14.39
CA SER A 24 -7.85 -16.24 -15.47
C SER A 24 -9.31 -16.66 -15.25
N GLY A 25 -10.23 -16.02 -15.99
CA GLY A 25 -11.66 -16.29 -15.88
C GLY A 25 -12.26 -16.00 -14.51
N GLU A 26 -13.30 -16.75 -14.17
CA GLU A 26 -14.10 -16.60 -12.93
C GLU A 26 -13.30 -16.91 -11.65
N LYS A 27 -12.22 -17.70 -11.76
CA LYS A 27 -11.36 -18.07 -10.62
C LYS A 27 -10.23 -17.08 -10.36
N ALA A 28 -10.18 -15.97 -11.09
CA ALA A 28 -9.14 -14.98 -10.88
C ALA A 28 -9.29 -14.34 -9.50
N ARG A 29 -8.17 -14.23 -8.78
CA ARG A 29 -8.12 -13.66 -7.44
C ARG A 29 -7.07 -12.57 -7.34
N PHE A 30 -7.24 -11.68 -6.38
CA PHE A 30 -6.24 -10.66 -6.06
C PHE A 30 -5.42 -11.10 -4.85
N GLU A 31 -4.10 -11.16 -5.02
CA GLU A 31 -3.14 -11.49 -3.98
C GLU A 31 -2.37 -10.23 -3.59
N GLN A 32 -2.28 -9.95 -2.28
CA GLN A 32 -1.55 -8.78 -1.79
C GLN A 32 -0.04 -9.04 -1.78
N ILE A 33 0.71 -8.16 -2.44
CA ILE A 33 2.17 -8.25 -2.59
C ILE A 33 2.89 -7.02 -2.04
N GLY A 34 2.18 -6.07 -1.43
CA GLY A 34 2.78 -4.84 -0.96
C GLY A 34 1.76 -3.88 -0.36
N VAL A 35 2.24 -2.67 -0.10
CA VAL A 35 1.46 -1.59 0.51
C VAL A 35 1.90 -0.23 -0.04
N VAL A 36 1.04 0.77 0.09
CA VAL A 36 1.30 2.15 -0.35
C VAL A 36 1.00 3.14 0.77
N TRP A 37 1.82 4.19 0.83
CA TRP A 37 1.58 5.40 1.61
C TRP A 37 1.47 6.59 0.68
N THR A 38 0.59 7.52 1.00
CA THR A 38 0.52 8.84 0.37
C THR A 38 1.44 9.78 1.14
N ARG A 39 2.22 10.59 0.43
CA ARG A 39 3.02 11.67 1.01
C ARG A 39 2.23 12.97 0.98
N ASP A 40 2.67 13.94 1.77
CA ASP A 40 2.04 15.27 1.88
C ASP A 40 1.93 16.01 0.53
N ASN A 41 2.83 15.74 -0.43
CA ASN A 41 2.81 16.31 -1.77
C ASN A 41 1.91 15.56 -2.77
N GLY A 42 1.08 14.62 -2.29
CA GLY A 42 0.22 13.79 -3.12
C GLY A 42 0.93 12.66 -3.88
N SER A 43 2.26 12.56 -3.79
CA SER A 43 2.98 11.42 -4.38
C SER A 43 2.76 10.15 -3.56
N MET A 44 2.81 9.00 -4.22
CA MET A 44 2.67 7.70 -3.57
C MET A 44 4.01 7.01 -3.41
N PHE A 45 4.21 6.36 -2.28
CA PHE A 45 5.32 5.44 -2.03
C PHE A 45 4.81 4.01 -2.00
N CYS A 46 5.18 3.21 -2.99
CA CYS A 46 4.84 1.80 -3.07
C CYS A 46 5.99 0.94 -2.54
N ARG A 47 5.70 0.03 -1.61
CA ARG A 47 6.65 -0.98 -1.12
C ARG A 47 6.09 -2.37 -1.35
N LEU A 48 6.79 -3.14 -2.18
CA LEU A 48 6.51 -4.56 -2.37
C LEU A 48 7.18 -5.39 -1.27
N VAL A 49 6.57 -6.53 -0.94
CA VAL A 49 7.12 -7.51 -0.01
C VAL A 49 7.96 -8.51 -0.78
N GLY A 50 9.23 -8.63 -0.40
CA GLY A 50 10.19 -9.51 -1.05
C GLY A 50 10.54 -9.08 -2.48
N SER A 51 11.15 -10.00 -3.23
CA SER A 51 11.46 -9.81 -4.65
C SER A 51 10.27 -10.26 -5.48
N GLN A 52 9.68 -9.34 -6.23
CA GLN A 52 8.52 -9.59 -7.08
C GLN A 52 8.89 -9.35 -8.54
N VAL A 53 8.54 -10.30 -9.42
CA VAL A 53 8.54 -10.08 -10.87
C VAL A 53 7.12 -9.64 -11.25
N VAL A 54 6.98 -8.39 -11.70
CA VAL A 54 5.69 -7.81 -12.10
C VAL A 54 5.63 -7.75 -13.62
N THR A 55 4.80 -8.58 -14.23
CA THR A 55 4.66 -8.70 -15.70
C THR A 55 3.50 -7.89 -16.25
N ASP A 56 2.35 -7.93 -15.57
CA ASP A 56 1.08 -7.36 -16.06
C ASP A 56 0.60 -6.17 -15.21
N GLY A 57 1.54 -5.57 -14.47
CA GLY A 57 1.27 -4.51 -13.50
C GLY A 57 0.69 -5.01 -12.18
N PHE A 58 0.29 -4.06 -11.34
CA PHE A 58 -0.37 -4.29 -10.06
C PHE A 58 -1.45 -3.23 -9.83
N TYR A 59 -2.29 -3.50 -8.85
CA TYR A 59 -3.43 -2.67 -8.48
C TYR A 59 -3.27 -2.19 -7.04
N ILE A 60 -3.83 -1.04 -6.72
CA ILE A 60 -3.87 -0.51 -5.35
C ILE A 60 -5.31 -0.43 -4.88
N PHE A 61 -5.57 -0.96 -3.68
CA PHE A 61 -6.89 -0.99 -3.07
C PHE A 61 -6.84 -0.28 -1.71
N PRO A 62 -7.81 0.59 -1.37
CA PRO A 62 -7.88 1.18 -0.03
C PRO A 62 -7.94 0.09 1.05
N ILE A 63 -7.21 0.28 2.14
CA ILE A 63 -7.31 -0.58 3.31
C ILE A 63 -8.45 -0.04 4.18
N ASN A 64 -9.61 -0.69 4.12
CA ASN A 64 -10.74 -0.37 5.01
C ASN A 64 -10.36 -0.80 6.43
N ARG A 65 -10.23 0.16 7.34
CA ARG A 65 -9.84 -0.08 8.75
C ARG A 65 -11.02 -0.01 9.73
N GLU A 66 -12.24 -0.03 9.23
CA GLU A 66 -13.43 0.00 10.08
C GLU A 66 -13.76 -1.41 10.62
N ALA A 67 -13.72 -1.49 11.96
CA ALA A 67 -14.15 -2.55 12.88
C ALA A 67 -13.35 -3.87 12.94
N GLY A 68 -12.43 -3.93 13.92
CA GLY A 68 -12.16 -5.15 14.69
C GLY A 68 -10.72 -5.67 14.67
N GLN A 69 -9.89 -5.15 15.57
CA GLN A 69 -8.89 -5.92 16.34
C GLN A 69 -8.67 -5.23 17.69
#